data_AF-A0A0Q6FEG6-F1
#
_entry.id   AF-A0A0Q6FEG6-F1
#
_cell.length_a   1.000
_cell.length_b   1.000
_cell.length_c   1.000
_cell.angle_alpha   90.00
_cell.angle_beta   90.00
_cell.angle_gamma   90.00
#
_symmetry.space_group_name_H-M   'P 1'
#
loop_
_entity.id
_entity.type
_entity.pdbx_description
1 polymer ?
#
loop_
_entity_poly.entity_id
_entity_poly.type
_entity_poly.pdbx_seq_one_letter_code
_entity_poly.pdbx_strand_id
1 'polypeptide(L)'
;MKRIFNRPTVYLSAMALVSAAIILSPQTPTYANAPTRLDTDRLLSREVMPLAGNFRYENVNYGNHSAHKAYSVGTRRSQNNDVVLRFEVRAGENAFFDPEDRDRSEATDQISFPKNEVIWNAYRVKIAKGFSIPSGEKSWFIIGQWHGSVSDKRSPYIAAQMDGNDLVFLRRFLVDGKPKMQEMHRVSNVPRDQWLNIVIKHRVSETDGILDIWMNGHELVDFNGPLGYWDHADGGYWKFGIYRSRHDQDAVVEYRDVVTTTNDLSKRAAAVN
;
A
#
# COMPACT_ATOMS: atom_id res chain seq x y z
N MET A 1 24.69 -7.02 99.69
CA MET A 1 24.09 -8.37 99.76
C MET A 1 23.57 -8.73 98.37
N LYS A 2 23.99 -9.86 97.82
CA LYS A 2 23.52 -10.58 96.61
C LYS A 2 23.43 -9.86 95.23
N ARG A 3 24.20 -10.45 94.30
CA ARG A 3 24.14 -10.40 92.82
C ARG A 3 22.71 -10.51 92.25
N ILE A 4 22.52 -10.02 91.02
CA ILE A 4 22.13 -10.84 89.83
C ILE A 4 22.35 -10.02 88.55
N PHE A 5 22.94 -10.67 87.54
CA PHE A 5 23.16 -10.20 86.17
C PHE A 5 21.84 -10.12 85.39
N ASN A 6 21.75 -9.24 84.39
CA ASN A 6 21.05 -9.53 83.15
C ASN A 6 21.58 -8.69 81.98
N ARG A 7 22.07 -9.37 80.94
CA ARG A 7 22.30 -8.84 79.60
C ARG A 7 21.00 -8.98 78.81
N PRO A 8 20.62 -8.01 77.96
CA PRO A 8 19.72 -8.28 76.86
C PRO A 8 20.49 -8.54 75.56
N THR A 9 20.05 -9.62 74.95
CA THR A 9 20.29 -10.16 73.62
C THR A 9 20.08 -9.12 72.52
N VAL A 10 21.03 -9.04 71.57
CA VAL A 10 20.87 -8.31 70.31
C VAL A 10 20.16 -9.24 69.32
N TYR A 11 18.96 -8.86 68.90
CA TYR A 11 18.29 -9.45 67.73
C TYR A 11 18.81 -8.77 66.47
N LEU A 12 19.45 -9.53 65.57
CA LEU A 12 19.61 -9.15 64.17
C LEU A 12 18.27 -9.35 63.46
N SER A 13 17.59 -8.25 63.12
CA SER A 13 16.50 -8.24 62.16
C SER A 13 17.08 -8.16 60.74
N ALA A 14 16.86 -9.22 59.96
CA ALA A 14 17.12 -9.21 58.52
C ALA A 14 16.13 -8.25 57.84
N MET A 15 16.64 -7.13 57.30
CA MET A 15 15.90 -6.29 56.38
C MET A 15 15.71 -7.05 55.06
N ALA A 16 14.48 -7.48 54.78
CA ALA A 16 14.09 -7.89 53.43
C ALA A 16 13.99 -6.64 52.55
N LEU A 17 14.93 -6.48 51.61
CA LEU A 17 14.79 -5.52 50.51
C LEU A 17 13.66 -6.01 49.59
N VAL A 18 12.51 -5.35 49.67
CA VAL A 18 11.48 -5.43 48.62
C VAL A 18 11.98 -4.60 47.44
N SER A 19 12.59 -5.26 46.47
CA SER A 19 12.85 -4.65 45.16
C SER A 19 11.52 -4.57 44.42
N ALA A 20 10.88 -3.40 44.42
CA ALA A 20 9.76 -3.13 43.54
C ALA A 20 10.29 -3.06 42.10
N ALA A 21 10.20 -4.18 41.38
CA ALA A 21 10.36 -4.17 39.93
C ALA A 21 9.19 -3.37 39.34
N ILE A 22 9.47 -2.18 38.82
CA ILE A 22 8.54 -1.46 37.97
C ILE A 22 8.42 -2.29 36.69
N ILE A 23 7.40 -3.13 36.62
CA ILE A 23 6.95 -3.69 35.36
C ILE A 23 6.35 -2.51 34.59
N LEU A 24 7.18 -1.89 33.76
CA LEU A 24 6.71 -1.05 32.67
C LEU A 24 5.98 -1.99 31.71
N SER A 25 4.67 -2.13 31.91
CA SER A 25 3.80 -2.68 30.88
C SER A 25 4.09 -1.93 29.59
N PRO A 26 4.36 -2.60 28.46
CA PRO A 26 4.45 -1.92 27.17
C PRO A 26 3.12 -1.20 26.97
N GLN A 27 3.16 0.12 26.94
CA GLN A 27 2.00 0.91 26.57
C GLN A 27 1.68 0.54 25.12
N THR A 28 0.64 -0.28 24.93
CA THR A 28 -0.04 -0.37 23.63
C THR A 28 -0.46 1.04 23.27
N PRO A 29 0.08 1.64 22.19
CA PRO A 29 -0.33 2.97 21.78
C PRO A 29 -1.82 2.92 21.47
N THR A 30 -2.59 3.73 22.19
CA THR A 30 -4.00 3.96 21.92
C THR A 30 -4.09 4.77 20.62
N TYR A 31 -4.45 4.10 19.53
CA TYR A 31 -4.63 4.69 18.21
C TYR A 31 -5.88 5.58 18.18
N ALA A 32 -5.75 6.84 18.60
CA ALA A 32 -6.74 7.88 18.31
C ALA A 32 -6.60 8.27 16.82
N ASN A 33 -7.49 7.72 16.00
CA ASN A 33 -7.41 7.69 14.53
C ASN A 33 -7.80 9.01 13.84
N ALA A 34 -7.08 10.09 14.09
CA ALA A 34 -7.03 11.17 13.10
C ALA A 34 -6.00 10.76 12.02
N PRO A 35 -6.32 10.84 10.71
CA PRO A 35 -5.36 10.54 9.67
C PRO A 35 -4.11 11.40 9.86
N THR A 36 -2.93 10.77 9.86
CA THR A 36 -1.68 11.56 9.95
C THR A 36 -1.56 12.36 8.66
N ARG A 37 -1.63 13.70 8.77
CA ARG A 37 -1.39 14.58 7.62
C ARG A 37 0.09 14.56 7.29
N LEU A 38 0.42 14.12 6.07
CA LEU A 38 1.76 14.29 5.52
C LEU A 38 1.94 15.76 5.16
N ASP A 39 2.50 16.52 6.09
CA ASP A 39 2.87 17.90 5.85
C ASP A 39 4.17 17.91 5.04
N THR A 40 4.01 18.15 3.74
CA THR A 40 5.07 18.26 2.74
C THR A 40 5.97 19.48 2.96
N ASP A 41 5.77 20.29 3.99
CA ASP A 41 6.71 21.35 4.39
C ASP A 41 7.48 20.96 5.66
N ARG A 42 6.93 20.06 6.48
CA ARG A 42 7.54 19.61 7.75
C ARG A 42 8.31 18.30 7.66
N LEU A 43 8.06 17.47 6.66
CA LEU A 43 8.83 16.25 6.48
C LEU A 43 10.26 16.63 6.03
N LEU A 44 11.26 16.54 6.91
CA LEU A 44 12.65 16.89 6.57
C LEU A 44 13.57 15.67 6.44
N SER A 45 13.12 14.51 6.93
CA SER A 45 13.98 13.33 7.02
C SER A 45 14.12 12.62 5.67
N ARG A 46 15.35 12.16 5.40
CA ARG A 46 15.67 11.20 4.33
C ARG A 46 15.44 9.76 4.78
N GLU A 47 15.36 9.52 6.09
CA GLU A 47 15.00 8.22 6.66
C GLU A 47 13.50 7.97 6.54
N VAL A 48 13.12 6.70 6.53
CA VAL A 48 11.73 6.26 6.44
C VAL A 48 11.05 6.48 7.79
N MET A 49 10.07 7.37 7.82
CA MET A 49 9.19 7.58 8.96
C MET A 49 7.95 6.69 8.84
N PRO A 50 7.63 5.86 9.85
CA PRO A 50 6.45 5.00 9.83
C PRO A 50 5.14 5.77 9.69
N LEU A 51 4.18 5.21 8.95
CA LEU A 51 2.78 5.63 8.89
C LEU A 51 1.90 4.51 9.47
N ALA A 52 1.77 4.46 10.79
CA ALA A 52 1.18 3.33 11.51
C ALA A 52 -0.33 3.12 11.30
N GLY A 53 -1.04 4.10 10.74
CA GLY A 53 -2.47 4.03 10.51
C GLY A 53 -2.87 4.78 9.23
N ASN A 54 -4.14 5.16 9.14
CA ASN A 54 -4.64 5.97 8.03
C ASN A 54 -3.85 7.28 7.95
N PHE A 55 -3.61 7.74 6.73
CA PHE A 55 -2.78 8.92 6.47
C PHE A 55 -3.40 9.76 5.36
N ARG A 56 -2.99 11.02 5.30
CA ARG A 56 -3.41 11.95 4.25
C ARG A 56 -2.21 12.36 3.41
N TYR A 57 -2.30 12.17 2.10
CA TYR A 57 -1.29 12.50 1.10
C TYR A 57 -1.94 13.33 0.00
N GLU A 58 -1.36 14.49 -0.34
CA GLU A 58 -1.89 15.40 -1.37
C GLU A 58 -3.40 15.70 -1.22
N ASN A 59 -3.84 15.92 0.03
CA ASN A 59 -5.24 16.15 0.42
C ASN A 59 -6.21 14.97 0.27
N VAL A 60 -5.73 13.80 -0.09
CA VAL A 60 -6.51 12.56 -0.16
C VAL A 60 -6.26 11.71 1.07
N ASN A 61 -7.32 11.13 1.64
CA ASN A 61 -7.22 10.21 2.76
C ASN A 61 -7.03 8.79 2.25
N TYR A 62 -6.01 8.12 2.76
CA TYR A 62 -5.68 6.74 2.45
C TYR A 62 -5.80 5.86 3.70
N GLY A 63 -6.44 4.71 3.51
CA GLY A 63 -6.45 3.63 4.50
C GLY A 63 -5.17 2.83 4.44
N ASN A 64 -4.55 2.56 5.58
CA ASN A 64 -3.37 1.69 5.65
C ASN A 64 -3.80 0.22 5.72
N HIS A 65 -3.68 -0.48 4.59
CA HIS A 65 -4.00 -1.88 4.42
C HIS A 65 -2.70 -2.70 4.40
N SER A 66 -2.09 -2.88 5.58
CA SER A 66 -0.85 -3.65 5.75
C SER A 66 -0.88 -4.48 7.04
N ALA A 67 0.24 -5.14 7.36
CA ALA A 67 0.48 -5.79 8.65
C ALA A 67 0.73 -4.80 9.82
N HIS A 68 0.67 -3.48 9.56
CA HIS A 68 0.87 -2.39 10.54
C HIS A 68 2.20 -2.48 11.31
N LYS A 69 3.27 -2.97 10.66
CA LYS A 69 4.63 -2.86 11.22
C LYS A 69 5.20 -1.48 10.92
N ALA A 70 6.20 -1.07 11.70
CA ALA A 70 6.84 0.23 11.55
C ALA A 70 7.44 0.47 10.14
N TYR A 71 7.80 -0.60 9.43
CA TYR A 71 8.34 -0.52 8.07
C TYR A 71 7.29 -0.74 6.98
N SER A 72 6.10 -1.25 7.31
CA SER A 72 5.10 -1.68 6.32
C SER A 72 4.72 -0.54 5.38
N VAL A 73 4.30 0.59 5.96
CA VAL A 73 4.04 1.83 5.23
C VAL A 73 4.80 2.94 5.90
N GLY A 74 5.53 3.73 5.11
CA GLY A 74 6.28 4.86 5.61
C GLY A 74 6.39 5.97 4.58
N THR A 75 6.97 7.08 5.01
CA THR A 75 7.24 8.25 4.17
C THR A 75 8.67 8.73 4.38
N ARG A 76 9.26 9.34 3.37
CA ARG A 76 10.58 10.01 3.45
C ARG A 76 10.68 11.09 2.38
N ARG A 77 11.76 11.86 2.40
CA ARG A 77 12.11 12.72 1.28
C ARG A 77 13.03 12.05 0.26
N SER A 78 12.76 12.29 -1.02
CA SER A 78 13.67 12.00 -2.13
C SER A 78 14.87 12.94 -2.11
N GLN A 79 15.92 12.66 -2.89
CA GLN A 79 17.07 13.58 -3.05
C GLN A 79 16.65 14.96 -3.57
N ASN A 80 15.60 15.02 -4.38
CA ASN A 80 15.02 16.24 -4.93
C ASN A 80 13.94 16.86 -4.03
N ASN A 81 13.83 16.39 -2.78
CA ASN A 81 12.88 16.85 -1.78
C ASN A 81 11.40 16.54 -2.05
N ASP A 82 11.10 15.61 -2.97
CA ASP A 82 9.76 15.06 -3.14
C ASP A 82 9.37 14.24 -1.91
N VAL A 83 8.09 14.25 -1.53
CA VAL A 83 7.55 13.29 -0.56
C VAL A 83 7.38 11.93 -1.25
N VAL A 84 8.01 10.91 -0.68
CA VAL A 84 8.00 9.53 -1.18
C VAL A 84 7.28 8.67 -0.15
N LEU A 85 6.24 7.98 -0.60
CA LEU A 85 5.61 6.89 0.12
C LEU A 85 6.41 5.62 -0.13
N ARG A 86 6.67 4.83 0.90
CA ARG A 86 7.40 3.57 0.83
C ARG A 86 6.56 2.46 1.43
N PHE A 87 6.43 1.37 0.69
CA PHE A 87 5.73 0.17 1.09
C PHE A 87 6.74 -0.96 1.14
N GLU A 88 6.79 -1.65 2.28
CA GLU A 88 7.55 -2.87 2.46
C GLU A 88 6.62 -3.97 2.94
N VAL A 89 6.87 -5.18 2.45
CA VAL A 89 6.25 -6.37 2.99
C VAL A 89 7.32 -7.43 3.15
N ARG A 90 7.38 -8.05 4.33
CA ARG A 90 8.30 -9.15 4.59
C ARG A 90 7.65 -10.50 4.38
N ALA A 91 8.48 -11.53 4.30
CA ALA A 91 8.00 -12.90 4.18
C ALA A 91 6.98 -13.23 5.28
N GLY A 92 5.78 -13.67 4.88
CA GLY A 92 4.74 -14.07 5.83
C GLY A 92 3.87 -12.93 6.37
N GLU A 93 3.99 -11.70 5.88
CA GLU A 93 3.21 -10.57 6.40
C GLU A 93 1.92 -10.28 5.61
N ASN A 94 0.81 -10.84 6.09
CA ASN A 94 -0.54 -10.49 5.63
C ASN A 94 -1.11 -9.30 6.40
N ALA A 95 -2.02 -8.54 5.77
CA ALA A 95 -2.89 -7.64 6.52
C ALA A 95 -3.83 -8.45 7.41
N PHE A 96 -4.25 -7.91 8.56
CA PHE A 96 -5.01 -8.65 9.58
C PHE A 96 -6.37 -9.21 9.09
N PHE A 97 -6.90 -8.69 7.99
CA PHE A 97 -8.17 -9.08 7.38
C PHE A 97 -7.99 -9.94 6.11
N ASP A 98 -6.74 -10.14 5.67
CA ASP A 98 -6.44 -10.99 4.53
C ASP A 98 -6.25 -12.45 4.99
N PRO A 99 -6.64 -13.43 4.15
CA PRO A 99 -6.25 -14.82 4.34
C PRO A 99 -4.72 -15.01 4.33
N GLU A 100 -4.24 -16.14 4.84
CA GLU A 100 -2.81 -16.43 5.01
C GLU A 100 -2.06 -16.78 3.70
N ASP A 101 -2.71 -16.72 2.54
CA ASP A 101 -2.13 -17.05 1.23
C ASP A 101 -1.54 -15.83 0.50
N ARG A 102 -1.57 -14.65 1.12
CA ARG A 102 -1.15 -13.39 0.51
C ARG A 102 -0.41 -12.48 1.47
N ASP A 103 0.50 -11.68 0.92
CA ASP A 103 1.18 -10.61 1.64
C ASP A 103 0.63 -9.26 1.16
N ARG A 104 0.51 -8.29 2.07
CA ARG A 104 0.01 -6.95 1.70
C ARG A 104 0.66 -5.83 2.48
N SER A 105 1.06 -4.81 1.73
CA SER A 105 1.26 -3.46 2.24
C SER A 105 0.76 -2.44 1.22
N GLU A 106 -0.47 -1.94 1.40
CA GLU A 106 -1.11 -1.02 0.46
C GLU A 106 -1.74 0.20 1.15
N ALA A 107 -1.87 1.26 0.36
CA ALA A 107 -2.75 2.38 0.62
C ALA A 107 -4.03 2.19 -0.21
N THR A 108 -5.19 2.40 0.40
CA THR A 108 -6.49 2.38 -0.30
C THR A 108 -7.12 3.76 -0.25
N ASP A 109 -7.64 4.24 -1.38
CA ASP A 109 -8.51 5.42 -1.37
C ASP A 109 -9.69 5.17 -0.43
N GLN A 110 -10.04 6.20 0.34
CA GLN A 110 -11.22 6.19 1.22
C GLN A 110 -12.48 6.71 0.50
N ILE A 111 -12.40 6.90 -0.80
CA ILE A 111 -13.51 7.32 -1.66
C ILE A 111 -13.69 6.31 -2.80
N SER A 112 -14.96 6.06 -3.13
CA SER A 112 -15.32 5.42 -4.40
C SER A 112 -15.59 6.49 -5.44
N PHE A 113 -15.11 6.27 -6.66
CA PHE A 113 -15.36 7.13 -7.80
C PHE A 113 -16.64 6.71 -8.52
N PRO A 114 -17.36 7.65 -9.14
CA PRO A 114 -18.62 7.37 -9.82
C PRO A 114 -18.43 6.44 -11.03
N LYS A 115 -19.46 5.63 -11.30
CA LYS A 115 -19.55 4.86 -12.55
C LYS A 115 -19.85 5.81 -13.71
N ASN A 116 -19.47 5.44 -14.94
CA ASN A 116 -19.72 6.19 -16.17
C ASN A 116 -19.05 7.57 -16.29
N GLU A 117 -18.19 7.96 -15.35
CA GLU A 117 -17.32 9.12 -15.50
C GLU A 117 -15.92 8.70 -15.93
N VAL A 118 -15.23 9.60 -16.63
CA VAL A 118 -13.81 9.42 -16.94
C VAL A 118 -13.02 9.74 -15.69
N ILE A 119 -12.27 8.75 -15.23
CA ILE A 119 -11.40 8.84 -14.07
C ILE A 119 -9.97 8.74 -14.56
N TRP A 120 -9.14 9.66 -14.06
CA TRP A 120 -7.71 9.68 -14.26
C TRP A 120 -7.00 9.28 -12.97
N ASN A 121 -6.00 8.43 -13.11
CA ASN A 121 -5.07 8.05 -12.06
C ASN A 121 -3.66 8.21 -12.59
N ALA A 122 -2.80 8.92 -11.87
CA ALA A 122 -1.39 9.04 -12.20
C ALA A 122 -0.55 8.82 -10.96
N TYR A 123 0.58 8.15 -11.13
CA TYR A 123 1.53 7.91 -10.07
C TYR A 123 2.91 7.65 -10.65
N ARG A 124 3.94 8.00 -9.87
CA ARG A 124 5.30 7.51 -10.12
C ARG A 124 5.59 6.37 -9.17
N VAL A 125 6.07 5.25 -9.72
CA VAL A 125 6.42 4.05 -8.96
C VAL A 125 7.87 3.67 -9.19
N LYS A 126 8.56 3.24 -8.14
CA LYS A 126 9.91 2.69 -8.22
C LYS A 126 9.97 1.38 -7.45
N ILE A 127 10.34 0.32 -8.15
CA ILE A 127 10.43 -1.02 -7.59
C ILE A 127 11.89 -1.26 -7.20
N ALA A 128 12.16 -1.52 -5.92
CA ALA A 128 13.54 -1.62 -5.44
C ALA A 128 14.27 -2.84 -6.03
N LYS A 129 15.60 -2.81 -6.12
CA LYS A 129 16.41 -4.02 -6.37
C LYS A 129 16.52 -4.88 -5.10
N GLY A 130 17.15 -6.05 -5.24
CA GLY A 130 17.53 -6.90 -4.11
C GLY A 130 16.53 -8.03 -3.77
N PHE A 131 15.47 -8.19 -4.56
CA PHE A 131 14.54 -9.31 -4.44
C PHE A 131 14.04 -9.76 -5.81
N SER A 132 13.80 -11.06 -5.95
CA SER A 132 13.12 -11.64 -7.11
C SER A 132 11.61 -11.54 -6.90
N ILE A 133 10.90 -11.21 -7.98
CA ILE A 133 9.45 -11.31 -8.02
C ILE A 133 9.10 -12.66 -8.68
N PRO A 134 8.22 -13.46 -8.08
CA PRO A 134 7.80 -14.73 -8.69
C PRO A 134 7.05 -14.48 -10.00
N SER A 135 7.09 -15.46 -10.89
CA SER A 135 6.37 -15.45 -12.17
C SER A 135 5.52 -16.70 -12.34
N GLY A 136 4.52 -16.62 -13.21
CA GLY A 136 3.65 -17.76 -13.56
C GLY A 136 2.25 -17.74 -12.94
N GLU A 137 1.42 -18.72 -13.33
CA GLU A 137 -0.05 -18.66 -13.20
C GLU A 137 -0.60 -18.55 -11.77
N LYS A 138 0.16 -19.01 -10.77
CA LYS A 138 -0.26 -19.00 -9.36
C LYS A 138 0.38 -17.87 -8.55
N SER A 139 1.22 -17.06 -9.18
CA SER A 139 1.94 -15.98 -8.53
C SER A 139 1.44 -14.64 -9.04
N TRP A 140 1.29 -13.69 -8.14
CA TRP A 140 0.95 -12.32 -8.50
C TRP A 140 1.73 -11.35 -7.61
N PHE A 141 2.09 -10.21 -8.17
CA PHE A 141 2.70 -9.10 -7.45
C PHE A 141 2.14 -7.79 -8.03
N ILE A 142 1.07 -7.29 -7.43
CA ILE A 142 0.34 -6.11 -7.90
C ILE A 142 0.90 -4.87 -7.22
N ILE A 143 1.21 -3.85 -8.03
CA ILE A 143 1.75 -2.55 -7.59
C ILE A 143 0.72 -1.42 -7.71
N GLY A 144 -0.34 -1.61 -8.48
CA GLY A 144 -1.43 -0.65 -8.57
C GLY A 144 -2.69 -1.34 -9.05
N GLN A 145 -3.83 -1.02 -8.45
CA GLN A 145 -5.08 -1.70 -8.75
C GLN A 145 -6.34 -0.87 -8.50
N TRP A 146 -7.30 -1.03 -9.41
CA TRP A 146 -8.66 -0.54 -9.25
C TRP A 146 -9.58 -1.68 -8.84
N HIS A 147 -10.20 -1.55 -7.67
CA HIS A 147 -11.25 -2.45 -7.20
C HIS A 147 -12.62 -1.91 -7.58
N GLY A 148 -13.60 -2.81 -7.71
CA GLY A 148 -15.02 -2.44 -7.83
C GLY A 148 -15.56 -1.87 -6.51
N SER A 149 -16.82 -2.18 -6.17
CA SER A 149 -17.40 -1.71 -4.91
C SER A 149 -16.65 -2.27 -3.69
N VAL A 150 -16.65 -1.53 -2.57
CA VAL A 150 -15.99 -1.92 -1.31
C VAL A 150 -16.53 -3.23 -0.71
N SER A 151 -17.78 -3.60 -1.05
CA SER A 151 -18.41 -4.86 -0.65
C SER A 151 -18.08 -6.03 -1.59
N ASP A 152 -17.40 -5.75 -2.71
CA ASP A 152 -17.06 -6.74 -3.72
C ASP A 152 -15.76 -7.47 -3.38
N LYS A 153 -15.84 -8.81 -3.41
CA LYS A 153 -14.69 -9.70 -3.18
C LYS A 153 -14.00 -10.14 -4.46
N ARG A 154 -14.51 -9.75 -5.63
CA ARG A 154 -13.89 -10.03 -6.92
C ARG A 154 -12.51 -9.35 -7.02
N SER A 155 -11.64 -9.91 -7.85
CA SER A 155 -10.33 -9.35 -8.15
C SER A 155 -10.43 -7.92 -8.68
N PRO A 156 -9.37 -7.09 -8.57
CA PRO A 156 -9.37 -5.76 -9.14
C PRO A 156 -9.64 -5.79 -10.65
N TYR A 157 -10.40 -4.83 -11.16
CA TYR A 157 -10.77 -4.78 -12.58
C TYR A 157 -9.73 -4.09 -13.47
N ILE A 158 -8.81 -3.31 -12.89
CA ILE A 158 -7.54 -2.92 -13.54
C ILE A 158 -6.42 -3.30 -12.58
N ALA A 159 -5.35 -3.92 -13.08
CA ALA A 159 -4.16 -4.19 -12.29
C ALA A 159 -2.88 -3.93 -13.09
N ALA A 160 -1.94 -3.23 -12.47
CA ALA A 160 -0.54 -3.18 -12.85
C ALA A 160 0.20 -4.25 -12.03
N GLN A 161 0.54 -5.37 -12.67
CA GLN A 161 1.10 -6.55 -12.03
C GLN A 161 2.51 -6.83 -12.55
N MET A 162 3.44 -7.08 -11.65
CA MET A 162 4.74 -7.63 -11.97
C MET A 162 4.64 -9.15 -12.15
N ASP A 163 5.24 -9.64 -13.23
CA ASP A 163 5.42 -11.05 -13.55
C ASP A 163 6.91 -11.29 -13.83
N GLY A 164 7.66 -11.67 -12.79
CA GLY A 164 9.11 -11.60 -12.83
C GLY A 164 9.62 -10.15 -13.02
N ASN A 165 10.27 -9.90 -14.15
CA ASN A 165 10.78 -8.56 -14.51
C ASN A 165 9.84 -7.79 -15.44
N ASP A 166 8.70 -8.37 -15.80
CA ASP A 166 7.76 -7.74 -16.74
C ASP A 166 6.66 -7.02 -15.97
N LEU A 167 6.23 -5.87 -16.48
CA LEU A 167 5.04 -5.16 -16.00
C LEU A 167 3.87 -5.46 -16.93
N VAL A 168 2.82 -6.02 -16.37
CA VAL A 168 1.62 -6.49 -17.08
C VAL A 168 0.42 -5.66 -16.64
N PHE A 169 -0.26 -5.06 -17.61
CA PHE A 169 -1.54 -4.38 -17.38
C PHE A 169 -2.69 -5.33 -17.71
N LEU A 170 -3.52 -5.60 -16.72
CA LEU A 170 -4.67 -6.48 -16.83
C LEU A 170 -5.97 -5.67 -16.76
N ARG A 171 -6.96 -6.04 -17.57
CA ARG A 171 -8.35 -5.62 -17.39
C ARG A 171 -9.24 -6.79 -16.98
N ARG A 172 -10.31 -6.49 -16.25
CA ARG A 172 -11.44 -7.39 -16.04
C ARG A 172 -12.75 -6.69 -16.34
N PHE A 173 -13.72 -7.48 -16.79
CA PHE A 173 -15.05 -7.03 -17.19
C PHE A 173 -16.03 -8.19 -17.02
N LEU A 174 -17.33 -7.95 -17.13
CA LEU A 174 -18.34 -9.00 -17.00
C LEU A 174 -18.77 -9.53 -18.36
N VAL A 175 -18.91 -10.85 -18.44
CA VAL A 175 -19.59 -11.58 -19.51
C VAL A 175 -20.57 -12.52 -18.83
N ASP A 176 -21.87 -12.40 -19.13
CA ASP A 176 -22.94 -13.18 -18.49
C ASP A 176 -22.88 -13.13 -16.95
N GLY A 177 -22.61 -11.94 -16.40
CA GLY A 177 -22.47 -11.71 -14.95
C GLY A 177 -21.19 -12.28 -14.33
N LYS A 178 -20.30 -12.90 -15.11
CA LYS A 178 -19.05 -13.51 -14.62
C LYS A 178 -17.84 -12.67 -15.01
N PRO A 179 -16.87 -12.46 -14.09
CA PRO A 179 -15.64 -11.78 -14.43
C PRO A 179 -14.82 -12.54 -15.47
N LYS A 180 -14.48 -11.87 -16.56
CA LYS A 180 -13.47 -12.27 -17.53
C LYS A 180 -12.25 -11.37 -17.36
N MET A 181 -11.07 -11.94 -17.57
CA MET A 181 -9.79 -11.24 -17.52
C MET A 181 -9.16 -11.19 -18.92
N GLN A 182 -8.46 -10.10 -19.22
CA GLN A 182 -7.63 -9.98 -20.40
C GLN A 182 -6.34 -9.21 -20.07
N GLU A 183 -5.20 -9.71 -20.55
CA GLU A 183 -3.95 -8.96 -20.62
C GLU A 183 -4.05 -7.90 -21.70
N MET A 184 -3.83 -6.65 -21.32
CA MET A 184 -3.94 -5.48 -22.21
C MET A 184 -2.59 -5.11 -22.81
N HIS A 185 -1.54 -5.18 -22.00
CA HIS A 185 -0.18 -4.88 -22.44
C HIS A 185 0.83 -5.50 -21.49
N ARG A 186 2.00 -5.85 -22.03
CA ARG A 186 3.16 -6.33 -21.27
C ARG A 186 4.40 -5.56 -21.67
N VAL A 187 5.02 -4.93 -20.69
CA VAL A 187 6.31 -4.27 -20.83
C VAL A 187 7.38 -5.19 -20.29
N SER A 188 8.23 -5.72 -21.17
CA SER A 188 9.29 -6.65 -20.76
C SER A 188 10.45 -5.93 -20.06
N ASN A 189 11.02 -6.59 -19.04
CA ASN A 189 12.24 -6.16 -18.35
C ASN A 189 12.20 -4.71 -17.83
N VAL A 190 11.15 -4.34 -17.09
CA VAL A 190 11.07 -2.99 -16.53
C VAL A 190 12.23 -2.71 -15.56
N PRO A 191 12.83 -1.51 -15.63
CA PRO A 191 14.01 -1.21 -14.83
C PRO A 191 13.67 -1.11 -13.33
N ARG A 192 14.52 -1.75 -12.53
CA ARG A 192 14.49 -1.66 -11.06
C ARG A 192 15.32 -0.47 -10.57
N ASP A 193 14.95 0.09 -9.43
CA ASP A 193 15.49 1.34 -8.86
C ASP A 193 15.35 2.58 -9.78
N GLN A 194 14.48 2.51 -10.79
CA GLN A 194 14.12 3.65 -11.62
C GLN A 194 12.65 3.98 -11.43
N TRP A 195 12.34 5.26 -11.45
CA TRP A 195 10.95 5.72 -11.37
C TRP A 195 10.29 5.55 -12.74
N LEU A 196 9.11 4.94 -12.74
CA LEU A 196 8.20 4.85 -13.88
C LEU A 196 7.06 5.82 -13.63
N ASN A 197 6.75 6.69 -14.60
CA ASN A 197 5.55 7.51 -14.60
C ASN A 197 4.43 6.71 -15.27
N ILE A 198 3.39 6.34 -14.53
CA ILE A 198 2.24 5.61 -15.05
C ILE A 198 1.01 6.51 -14.95
N VAL A 199 0.26 6.59 -16.04
CA VAL A 199 -1.03 7.29 -16.10
C VAL A 199 -2.07 6.33 -16.67
N ILE A 200 -3.22 6.26 -16.01
CA ILE A 200 -4.36 5.44 -16.39
C ILE A 200 -5.55 6.38 -16.51
N LYS A 201 -6.22 6.35 -17.65
CA LYS A 201 -7.53 6.97 -17.85
C LYS A 201 -8.53 5.86 -18.09
N HIS A 202 -9.60 5.84 -17.33
CA HIS A 202 -10.61 4.80 -17.52
C HIS A 202 -12.03 5.28 -17.28
N ARG A 203 -12.98 4.51 -17.79
CA ARG A 203 -14.41 4.65 -17.50
C ARG A 203 -15.03 3.27 -17.45
N VAL A 204 -15.63 2.92 -16.31
CA VAL A 204 -16.35 1.65 -16.15
C VAL A 204 -17.64 1.71 -16.96
N SER A 205 -17.90 0.66 -17.75
CA SER A 205 -19.13 0.47 -18.52
C SER A 205 -19.26 -0.96 -19.02
N GLU A 206 -20.49 -1.38 -19.31
CA GLU A 206 -20.79 -2.66 -19.94
C GLU A 206 -20.30 -2.73 -21.40
N THR A 207 -20.37 -1.64 -22.16
CA THR A 207 -20.13 -1.68 -23.62
C THR A 207 -19.15 -0.63 -24.11
N ASP A 208 -19.19 0.58 -23.56
CA ASP A 208 -18.44 1.75 -24.07
C ASP A 208 -17.35 2.23 -23.09
N GLY A 209 -16.82 1.32 -22.28
CA GLY A 209 -15.75 1.63 -21.34
C GLY A 209 -14.48 2.08 -22.05
N ILE A 210 -13.67 2.88 -21.36
CA ILE A 210 -12.39 3.40 -21.87
C ILE A 210 -11.29 2.85 -20.97
N LEU A 211 -10.18 2.40 -21.54
CA LEU A 211 -8.95 2.13 -20.81
C LEU A 211 -7.76 2.59 -21.63
N ASP A 212 -7.19 3.72 -21.22
CA ASP A 212 -5.98 4.26 -21.82
C ASP A 212 -4.87 4.23 -20.77
N ILE A 213 -3.69 3.76 -21.15
CA ILE A 213 -2.55 3.61 -20.24
C ILE A 213 -1.30 4.19 -20.90
N TRP A 214 -0.63 5.08 -20.19
CA TRP A 214 0.67 5.63 -20.57
C TRP A 214 1.74 5.23 -19.56
N MET A 215 2.94 4.98 -20.06
CA MET A 215 4.14 4.82 -19.25
C MET A 215 5.27 5.66 -19.80
N ASN A 216 5.84 6.54 -18.97
CA ASN A 216 6.95 7.43 -19.33
C ASN A 216 6.72 8.24 -20.62
N GLY A 217 5.50 8.76 -20.81
CA GLY A 217 5.18 9.55 -22.01
C GLY A 217 4.67 8.74 -23.21
N HIS A 218 4.75 7.41 -23.16
CA HIS A 218 4.35 6.53 -24.25
C HIS A 218 2.99 5.87 -23.97
N GLU A 219 2.08 5.93 -24.93
CA GLU A 219 0.81 5.22 -24.88
C GLU A 219 1.05 3.72 -25.11
N LEU A 220 0.60 2.90 -24.15
CA LEU A 220 0.72 1.45 -24.16
C LEU A 220 -0.61 0.77 -24.49
N VAL A 221 -1.72 1.39 -24.07
CA VAL A 221 -3.09 0.90 -24.28
C VAL A 221 -3.94 2.09 -24.70
N ASP A 222 -4.72 1.90 -25.77
CA ASP A 222 -5.85 2.72 -26.20
C ASP A 222 -6.99 1.73 -26.46
N PHE A 223 -7.94 1.63 -25.53
CA PHE A 223 -8.97 0.60 -25.57
C PHE A 223 -10.37 1.17 -25.34
N ASN A 224 -11.30 0.74 -26.19
CA ASN A 224 -12.73 1.00 -26.05
C ASN A 224 -13.51 -0.32 -26.03
N GLY A 225 -14.35 -0.51 -25.02
CA GLY A 225 -15.18 -1.71 -24.86
C GLY A 225 -15.57 -1.99 -23.40
N PRO A 226 -16.10 -3.19 -23.09
CA PRO A 226 -16.50 -3.55 -21.73
C PRO A 226 -15.36 -3.38 -20.72
N LEU A 227 -15.59 -2.67 -19.62
CA LEU A 227 -14.58 -2.46 -18.58
C LEU A 227 -15.21 -2.39 -17.21
N GLY A 228 -14.60 -3.11 -16.25
CA GLY A 228 -15.00 -3.03 -14.86
C GLY A 228 -16.26 -3.82 -14.56
N TYR A 229 -16.73 -3.63 -13.33
CA TYR A 229 -17.90 -4.28 -12.78
C TYR A 229 -19.07 -3.31 -12.84
N TRP A 230 -19.66 -3.21 -14.03
CA TRP A 230 -20.76 -2.30 -14.32
C TRP A 230 -22.05 -2.62 -13.56
N ASP A 231 -22.12 -3.80 -12.94
CA ASP A 231 -23.19 -4.26 -12.05
C ASP A 231 -23.17 -3.55 -10.68
N HIS A 232 -22.14 -2.75 -10.39
CA HIS A 232 -22.08 -1.89 -9.20
C HIS A 232 -22.67 -0.50 -9.43
N ALA A 233 -23.01 0.17 -8.33
CA ALA A 233 -23.44 1.56 -8.34
C ALA A 233 -22.26 2.53 -8.55
N ASP A 234 -21.09 2.19 -8.02
CA ASP A 234 -19.84 2.96 -8.15
C ASP A 234 -18.93 2.40 -9.27
N GLY A 235 -18.02 3.25 -9.74
CA GLY A 235 -16.95 2.88 -10.67
C GLY A 235 -15.79 2.19 -9.95
N GLY A 236 -15.71 2.33 -8.63
CA GLY A 236 -14.73 1.66 -7.79
C GLY A 236 -13.72 2.58 -7.14
N TYR A 237 -12.67 2.01 -6.56
CA TYR A 237 -11.66 2.75 -5.79
C TYR A 237 -10.24 2.27 -6.10
N TRP A 238 -9.28 3.16 -5.89
CA TRP A 238 -7.87 2.92 -6.18
C TRP A 238 -7.12 2.38 -4.96
N LYS A 239 -6.17 1.47 -5.21
CA LYS A 239 -5.17 1.03 -4.25
C LYS A 239 -3.79 0.96 -4.90
N PHE A 240 -2.76 1.23 -4.12
CA PHE A 240 -1.37 1.11 -4.55
C PHE A 240 -0.47 0.66 -3.39
N GLY A 241 0.66 0.05 -3.71
CA GLY A 241 1.57 -0.53 -2.73
C GLY A 241 2.13 -1.87 -3.20
N ILE A 242 2.07 -2.89 -2.35
CA ILE A 242 2.43 -4.27 -2.67
C ILE A 242 1.27 -5.16 -2.27
N TYR A 243 0.69 -5.86 -3.24
CA TYR A 243 -0.25 -6.94 -3.00
C TYR A 243 0.17 -8.18 -3.78
N ARG A 244 0.60 -9.23 -3.07
CA ARG A 244 1.22 -10.39 -3.72
C ARG A 244 0.73 -11.71 -3.15
N SER A 245 0.89 -12.77 -3.93
CA SER A 245 0.84 -14.14 -3.41
C SER A 245 1.91 -14.31 -2.32
N ARG A 246 1.65 -15.17 -1.33
CA ARG A 246 2.64 -15.47 -0.28
C ARG A 246 4.02 -15.75 -0.88
N HIS A 247 5.05 -15.10 -0.34
CA HIS A 247 6.41 -15.24 -0.85
C HIS A 247 7.46 -15.06 0.25
N ASP A 248 8.60 -15.74 0.10
CA ASP A 248 9.64 -15.85 1.14
C ASP A 248 10.73 -14.76 1.04
N GLN A 249 10.48 -13.70 0.28
CA GLN A 249 11.43 -12.59 0.16
C GLN A 249 10.77 -11.27 0.53
N ASP A 250 11.52 -10.40 1.16
CA ASP A 250 11.08 -9.05 1.43
C ASP A 250 10.98 -8.26 0.12
N ALA A 251 9.97 -7.40 0.01
CA ALA A 251 9.77 -6.56 -1.16
C ALA A 251 9.54 -5.12 -0.75
N VAL A 252 10.07 -4.21 -1.58
CA VAL A 252 9.96 -2.77 -1.37
C VAL A 252 9.54 -2.09 -2.67
N VAL A 253 8.52 -1.24 -2.58
CA VAL A 253 8.06 -0.38 -3.67
C VAL A 253 7.83 1.03 -3.13
N GLU A 254 8.27 2.02 -3.87
CA GLU A 254 8.13 3.43 -3.54
C GLU A 254 7.22 4.14 -4.53
N TYR A 255 6.45 5.12 -4.03
CA TYR A 255 5.52 5.93 -4.79
C TYR A 255 5.72 7.41 -4.51
N ARG A 256 5.44 8.23 -5.51
CA ARG A 256 5.29 9.69 -5.37
C ARG A 256 4.34 10.21 -6.45
N ASP A 257 3.90 11.46 -6.30
CA ASP A 257 3.02 12.12 -7.26
C ASP A 257 1.73 11.32 -7.55
N VAL A 258 1.20 10.62 -6.54
CA VAL A 258 -0.04 9.83 -6.65
C VAL A 258 -1.24 10.77 -6.67
N VAL A 259 -2.06 10.67 -7.71
CA VAL A 259 -3.30 11.44 -7.88
C VAL A 259 -4.37 10.58 -8.52
N THR A 260 -5.59 10.68 -8.01
CA THR A 260 -6.79 10.11 -8.62
C THR A 260 -7.85 11.21 -8.70
N THR A 261 -8.42 11.45 -9.87
CA THR A 261 -9.30 12.61 -10.12
C THR A 261 -10.15 12.42 -11.37
N THR A 262 -11.20 13.21 -11.53
CA THR A 262 -11.96 13.35 -12.78
C THR A 262 -11.40 14.46 -13.68
N ASN A 263 -10.45 15.25 -13.19
CA ASN A 263 -9.76 16.26 -13.98
C ASN A 263 -8.81 15.62 -15.00
N ASP A 264 -8.64 16.29 -16.14
CA ASP A 264 -7.73 15.85 -17.19
C ASP A 264 -6.26 15.80 -16.72
N LEU A 265 -5.61 14.66 -16.92
CA LEU A 265 -4.17 14.46 -16.64
C LEU A 265 -3.34 14.20 -17.91
N SER A 266 -3.79 14.63 -19.09
CA SER A 266 -3.07 14.44 -20.36
C SER A 266 -1.63 14.98 -20.31
N LYS A 267 -1.39 16.09 -19.60
CA LYS A 267 -0.04 16.63 -19.37
C LYS A 267 0.86 15.69 -18.57
N ARG A 268 0.30 14.95 -17.60
CA ARG A 268 1.04 13.91 -16.85
C ARG A 268 1.27 12.69 -17.73
N ALA A 269 0.32 12.35 -18.60
CA ALA A 269 0.45 11.23 -19.55
C ALA A 269 1.59 11.45 -20.54
N ALA A 270 1.77 12.69 -21.02
CA ALA A 270 2.87 13.08 -21.91
C ALA A 270 4.22 13.26 -21.20
N ALA A 271 4.26 13.22 -19.86
CA ALA A 271 5.48 13.44 -19.11
C ALA A 271 6.35 12.17 -19.06
N VAL A 272 7.66 12.37 -19.27
CA VAL A 272 8.67 11.39 -18.88
C VAL A 272 8.94 11.50 -17.37
N ASN A 273 9.54 10.46 -16.78
CA ASN A 273 9.99 10.53 -15.40
C ASN A 273 11.28 11.36 -15.24
#